data_AF-A0A9X1GP06-F1
#
_entry.id   AF-A0A9X1GP06-F1
#
_cell.length_a   1.000
_cell.length_b   1.000
_cell.length_c   1.000
_cell.angle_alpha   90.00
_cell.angle_beta   90.00
_cell.angle_gamma   90.00
#
_symmetry.space_group_name_H-M   'P 1'
#
loop_
_entity.id
_entity.type
_entity.pdbx_description
1 polymer ?
#
loop_
_entity_poly.entity_id
_entity_poly.type
_entity_poly.pdbx_seq_one_letter_code
_entity_poly.pdbx_strand_id
1 'polypeptide(L)'
;MSDLKKTADIASKLITELHDITDELTIKKATLKYWHEMKKAVSDGNFGRCRTAFRKAILSAFPDRETATPGYYFTNSGKGQVERFEHLSLWYATANEERWNVTGEDARKQYFGGLPELPKSEVTEDKSTVETKPETKPEVITAVEPTPALTLESMQIEALQLDTDTQQKVQDALDYSGMSLADFIQKACTIYATTLTGKAKQFDSDLSGVTTQELLSAKYRTHPGRAREMVKRAIQAIKIHNSEIVSETGDRWHINQTAIQSLTGSKPQTVKEILTDYQDDIDSHNATHELTPYLNRKADKRKIEDVIDVAALVPNGIE
;
A
#
# COMPACT_ATOMS: atom_id res chain seq x y z
N MET A 1 11.27 16.25 -23.86
CA MET A 1 10.13 15.37 -24.26
C MET A 1 9.56 14.75 -22.99
N SER A 2 8.25 14.85 -22.75
CA SER A 2 7.61 14.34 -21.52
C SER A 2 7.78 12.82 -21.38
N ASP A 3 8.02 12.32 -20.15
CA ASP A 3 8.19 10.89 -19.88
C ASP A 3 6.93 10.07 -20.26
N LEU A 4 5.74 10.67 -20.18
CA LEU A 4 4.50 10.04 -20.66
C LEU A 4 4.47 9.90 -22.18
N LYS A 5 5.05 10.86 -22.92
CA LYS A 5 5.14 10.78 -24.38
C LYS A 5 6.10 9.66 -24.81
N LYS A 6 7.29 9.60 -24.17
CA LYS A 6 8.23 8.49 -24.38
C LYS A 6 7.59 7.12 -24.09
N THR A 7 6.82 7.05 -23.00
CA THR A 7 6.09 5.83 -22.61
C THR A 7 5.06 5.43 -23.66
N ALA A 8 4.30 6.39 -24.19
CA ALA A 8 3.33 6.15 -25.25
C ALA A 8 4.03 5.64 -26.53
N ASP A 9 5.13 6.26 -26.94
CA ASP A 9 5.90 5.85 -28.12
C ASP A 9 6.44 4.41 -27.97
N ILE A 10 6.95 4.05 -26.79
CA ILE A 10 7.43 2.69 -26.48
C ILE A 10 6.26 1.70 -26.46
N ALA A 11 5.14 2.05 -25.84
CA ALA A 11 3.95 1.19 -25.81
C ALA A 11 3.41 0.93 -27.22
N SER A 12 3.36 1.94 -28.09
CA SER A 12 2.93 1.79 -29.48
C SER A 12 3.83 0.82 -30.25
N LYS A 13 5.16 0.89 -30.07
CA LYS A 13 6.09 -0.08 -30.69
C LYS A 13 5.82 -1.51 -30.21
N LEU A 14 5.61 -1.70 -28.90
CA LEU A 14 5.26 -3.02 -28.36
C LEU A 14 3.94 -3.52 -28.96
N ILE A 15 2.91 -2.69 -29.03
CA ILE A 15 1.60 -3.07 -29.58
C ILE A 15 1.73 -3.52 -31.04
N THR A 16 2.49 -2.78 -31.85
CA THR A 16 2.78 -3.17 -33.24
C THR A 16 3.52 -4.51 -33.30
N GLU A 17 4.49 -4.75 -32.42
CA GLU A 17 5.22 -6.03 -32.37
C GLU A 17 4.30 -7.18 -31.93
N LEU A 18 3.30 -6.93 -31.07
CA LEU A 18 2.42 -7.97 -30.51
C LEU A 18 1.21 -8.35 -31.39
N HIS A 19 0.83 -7.55 -32.39
CA HIS A 19 -0.47 -7.67 -33.08
C HIS A 19 -0.78 -9.10 -33.61
N ASP A 20 0.23 -9.86 -34.02
CA ASP A 20 0.05 -11.20 -34.61
C ASP A 20 0.85 -12.30 -33.88
N ILE A 21 1.32 -12.04 -32.66
CA ILE A 21 2.11 -13.00 -31.90
C ILE A 21 1.20 -13.79 -30.96
N THR A 22 1.19 -15.11 -31.12
CA THR A 22 0.44 -16.03 -30.26
C THR A 22 1.33 -16.85 -29.33
N ASP A 23 2.63 -16.92 -29.62
CA ASP A 23 3.61 -17.64 -28.82
C ASP A 23 3.97 -16.89 -27.53
N GLU A 24 3.79 -17.55 -26.39
CA GLU A 24 4.00 -16.96 -25.07
C GLU A 24 5.44 -16.50 -24.84
N LEU A 25 6.43 -17.28 -25.30
CA LEU A 25 7.84 -16.94 -25.12
C LEU A 25 8.20 -15.66 -25.90
N THR A 26 7.64 -15.53 -27.10
CA THR A 26 7.83 -14.36 -27.94
C THR A 26 7.11 -13.14 -27.34
N ILE A 27 5.86 -13.29 -26.85
CA ILE A 27 5.13 -12.24 -26.14
C ILE A 27 5.92 -11.77 -24.90
N LYS A 28 6.42 -12.71 -24.09
CA LYS A 28 7.26 -12.43 -22.92
C LYS A 28 8.51 -11.64 -23.31
N LYS A 29 9.27 -12.12 -24.29
CA LYS A 29 10.53 -11.50 -24.73
C LYS A 29 10.29 -10.07 -25.24
N ALA A 30 9.29 -9.87 -26.08
CA ALA A 30 8.91 -8.55 -26.60
C ALA A 30 8.49 -7.62 -25.45
N THR A 31 7.61 -8.08 -24.56
CA THR A 31 7.11 -7.28 -23.44
C THR A 31 8.24 -6.84 -22.52
N LEU A 32 9.16 -7.75 -22.14
CA LEU A 32 10.28 -7.43 -21.25
C LEU A 32 11.28 -6.47 -21.91
N LYS A 33 11.58 -6.64 -23.20
CA LYS A 33 12.43 -5.73 -23.98
C LYS A 33 11.92 -4.29 -23.86
N TYR A 34 10.64 -4.05 -24.18
CA TYR A 34 10.06 -2.71 -24.13
C TYR A 34 9.81 -2.19 -22.72
N TRP A 35 9.56 -3.09 -21.76
CA TRP A 35 9.49 -2.73 -20.35
C TRP A 35 10.82 -2.17 -19.83
N HIS A 36 11.93 -2.82 -20.16
CA HIS A 36 13.26 -2.34 -19.79
C HIS A 36 13.65 -1.06 -20.54
N GLU A 37 13.27 -0.93 -21.82
CA GLU A 37 13.44 0.32 -22.58
C GLU A 37 12.68 1.48 -21.90
N MET A 38 11.43 1.25 -21.50
CA MET A 38 10.64 2.23 -20.74
C MET A 38 11.31 2.58 -19.41
N LYS A 39 11.72 1.58 -18.62
CA LYS A 39 12.39 1.80 -17.32
C LYS A 39 13.65 2.64 -17.45
N LYS A 40 14.42 2.48 -18.54
CA LYS A 40 15.62 3.29 -18.82
C LYS A 40 15.29 4.71 -19.32
N ALA A 41 14.16 4.89 -19.99
CA ALA A 41 13.82 6.14 -20.67
C ALA A 41 13.12 7.18 -19.76
N VAL A 42 12.52 6.74 -18.65
CA VAL A 42 11.72 7.58 -17.73
C VAL A 42 12.44 7.83 -16.40
N SER A 43 12.13 8.95 -15.77
CA SER A 43 12.65 9.28 -14.43
C SER A 43 12.04 8.41 -13.33
N ASP A 44 12.83 8.06 -12.31
CA ASP A 44 12.39 7.18 -11.20
C ASP A 44 11.14 7.72 -10.47
N GLY A 45 11.04 9.04 -10.29
CA GLY A 45 9.88 9.69 -9.66
C GLY A 45 8.58 9.56 -10.46
N ASN A 46 8.67 9.31 -11.77
CA ASN A 46 7.52 9.16 -12.66
C ASN A 46 7.26 7.72 -13.12
N PHE A 47 8.12 6.78 -12.75
CA PHE A 47 8.04 5.38 -13.20
C PHE A 47 6.68 4.75 -12.89
N GLY A 48 6.11 5.02 -11.71
CA GLY A 48 4.79 4.51 -11.33
C GLY A 48 3.66 4.98 -12.26
N ARG A 49 3.69 6.26 -12.68
CA ARG A 49 2.70 6.84 -13.62
C ARG A 49 2.91 6.29 -15.03
N CYS A 50 4.16 6.21 -15.48
CA CYS A 50 4.52 5.66 -16.79
C CYS A 50 4.13 4.20 -16.90
N ARG A 51 4.37 3.38 -15.87
CA ARG A 51 3.90 2.00 -15.79
C ARG A 51 2.38 1.88 -15.99
N THR A 52 1.60 2.72 -15.32
CA THR A 52 0.14 2.71 -15.46
C THR A 52 -0.27 3.09 -16.89
N ALA A 53 0.36 4.11 -17.48
CA ALA A 53 0.09 4.50 -18.86
C ALA A 53 0.45 3.40 -19.87
N PHE A 54 1.60 2.75 -19.69
CA PHE A 54 2.05 1.63 -20.51
C PHE A 54 1.07 0.45 -20.48
N ARG A 55 0.62 0.05 -19.28
CA ARG A 55 -0.39 -1.01 -19.13
C ARG A 55 -1.73 -0.62 -19.74
N LYS A 56 -2.18 0.63 -19.55
CA LYS A 56 -3.42 1.13 -20.16
C LYS A 56 -3.36 1.11 -21.69
N ALA A 57 -2.22 1.45 -22.29
CA ALA A 57 -2.03 1.39 -23.74
C ALA A 57 -2.15 -0.04 -24.27
N ILE A 58 -1.52 -1.02 -23.59
CA ILE A 58 -1.66 -2.45 -23.94
C ILE A 58 -3.12 -2.89 -23.82
N LEU A 59 -3.79 -2.59 -22.70
CA LEU A 59 -5.18 -2.96 -22.47
C LEU A 59 -6.13 -2.33 -23.50
N SER A 60 -5.85 -1.10 -23.94
CA SER A 60 -6.63 -0.43 -24.97
C SER A 60 -6.49 -1.09 -26.34
N ALA A 61 -5.35 -1.69 -26.64
CA ALA A 61 -5.10 -2.40 -27.90
C ALA A 61 -5.58 -3.86 -27.85
N PHE A 62 -5.49 -4.48 -26.67
CA PHE A 62 -5.86 -5.87 -26.41
C PHE A 62 -6.81 -5.92 -25.21
N PRO A 63 -8.10 -5.58 -25.42
CA PRO A 63 -9.09 -5.53 -24.34
C PRO A 63 -9.42 -6.93 -23.82
N ASP A 64 -9.92 -6.97 -22.60
CA ASP A 64 -10.35 -8.19 -21.93
C ASP A 64 -11.47 -8.90 -22.70
N ARG A 65 -11.51 -10.23 -22.61
CA ARG A 65 -12.51 -11.05 -23.30
C ARG A 65 -13.08 -12.12 -22.38
N GLU A 66 -14.30 -12.54 -22.66
CA GLU A 66 -14.94 -13.67 -21.97
C GLU A 66 -14.50 -15.03 -22.55
N THR A 67 -13.94 -15.04 -23.75
CA THR A 67 -13.54 -16.26 -24.46
C THR A 67 -12.01 -16.43 -24.54
N ALA A 68 -11.57 -17.67 -24.39
CA ALA A 68 -10.17 -18.04 -24.53
C ALA A 68 -9.67 -17.70 -25.94
N THR A 69 -8.68 -16.82 -26.02
CA THR A 69 -8.05 -16.40 -27.27
C THR A 69 -6.55 -16.70 -27.18
N PRO A 70 -5.89 -17.18 -28.26
CA PRO A 70 -4.45 -17.33 -28.27
C PRO A 70 -3.75 -16.03 -27.86
N GLY A 71 -2.72 -16.12 -27.01
CA GLY A 71 -2.05 -14.96 -26.45
C GLY A 71 -2.70 -14.38 -25.19
N TYR A 72 -3.80 -14.96 -24.69
CA TYR A 72 -4.48 -14.53 -23.46
C TYR A 72 -4.33 -15.58 -22.34
N TYR A 73 -4.39 -15.13 -21.09
CA TYR A 73 -4.41 -15.97 -19.91
C TYR A 73 -5.67 -15.70 -19.08
N PHE A 74 -6.16 -16.75 -18.42
CA PHE A 74 -7.27 -16.62 -17.49
C PHE A 74 -6.81 -15.90 -16.21
N THR A 75 -7.59 -14.92 -15.77
CA THR A 75 -7.38 -14.21 -14.53
C THR A 75 -8.70 -13.81 -13.92
N ASN A 76 -8.83 -14.04 -12.62
CA ASN A 76 -9.86 -13.44 -11.78
C ASN A 76 -9.32 -12.20 -11.04
N SER A 77 -8.02 -11.92 -11.15
CA SER A 77 -7.39 -10.80 -10.45
C SER A 77 -7.77 -9.45 -11.08
N GLY A 78 -8.29 -8.54 -10.25
CA GLY A 78 -8.69 -7.19 -10.65
C GLY A 78 -9.71 -6.54 -9.72
N LYS A 79 -9.95 -5.23 -9.89
CA LYS A 79 -11.02 -4.51 -9.16
C LYS A 79 -12.36 -5.09 -9.64
N GLY A 80 -13.14 -5.71 -8.75
CA GLY A 80 -14.42 -6.36 -9.08
C GLY A 80 -14.37 -7.85 -9.40
N GLN A 81 -13.19 -8.50 -9.36
CA GLN A 81 -12.94 -9.96 -9.46
C GLN A 81 -13.89 -10.74 -10.38
N VAL A 82 -14.10 -10.24 -11.60
CA VAL A 82 -14.81 -10.96 -12.67
C VAL A 82 -13.79 -11.82 -13.42
N GLU A 83 -14.12 -13.10 -13.58
CA GLU A 83 -13.37 -14.07 -14.38
C GLU A 83 -13.31 -13.63 -15.84
N ARG A 84 -12.10 -13.45 -16.38
CA ARG A 84 -11.90 -13.03 -17.78
C ARG A 84 -10.54 -13.45 -18.32
N PHE A 85 -10.40 -13.34 -19.63
CA PHE A 85 -9.14 -13.54 -20.33
C PHE A 85 -8.46 -12.17 -20.57
N GLU A 86 -7.24 -12.03 -20.05
CA GLU A 86 -6.38 -10.86 -20.27
C GLU A 86 -5.23 -11.21 -21.21
N HIS A 87 -4.75 -10.24 -21.99
CA HIS A 87 -3.61 -10.48 -22.87
C HIS A 87 -2.33 -10.77 -22.07
N LEU A 88 -1.54 -11.76 -22.50
CA LEU A 88 -0.34 -12.24 -21.81
C LEU A 88 0.72 -11.16 -21.57
N SER A 89 0.81 -10.14 -22.42
CA SER A 89 1.74 -9.02 -22.18
C SER A 89 1.42 -8.26 -20.87
N LEU A 90 0.17 -8.22 -20.42
CA LEU A 90 -0.19 -7.61 -19.13
C LEU A 90 0.32 -8.41 -17.94
N TRP A 91 0.52 -9.73 -18.09
CA TRP A 91 1.16 -10.58 -17.09
C TRP A 91 2.62 -10.15 -16.85
N TYR A 92 3.35 -9.90 -17.93
CA TYR A 92 4.77 -9.55 -17.89
C TYR A 92 5.05 -8.05 -17.66
N ALA A 93 4.08 -7.17 -17.96
CA ALA A 93 4.17 -5.72 -17.73
C ALA A 93 4.03 -5.33 -16.25
N THR A 94 4.92 -5.85 -15.40
CA THR A 94 4.98 -5.64 -13.96
C THR A 94 6.42 -5.42 -13.48
N ALA A 95 6.58 -4.85 -12.29
CA ALA A 95 7.88 -4.69 -11.64
C ALA A 95 8.29 -5.94 -10.81
N ASN A 96 7.42 -6.95 -10.70
CA ASN A 96 7.72 -8.20 -10.02
C ASN A 96 8.44 -9.16 -10.96
N GLU A 97 9.74 -9.38 -10.72
CA GLU A 97 10.59 -10.25 -11.54
C GLU A 97 10.28 -11.75 -11.34
N GLU A 98 9.76 -12.15 -10.17
CA GLU A 98 9.34 -13.54 -9.93
C GLU A 98 8.21 -13.93 -10.90
N ARG A 99 7.28 -13.00 -11.16
CA ARG A 99 6.18 -13.18 -12.11
C ARG A 99 6.69 -13.41 -13.54
N TRP A 100 7.87 -12.90 -13.88
CA TRP A 100 8.44 -13.08 -15.22
C TRP A 100 8.89 -14.53 -15.49
N ASN A 101 9.19 -15.30 -14.45
CA ASN A 101 9.64 -16.68 -14.58
C ASN A 101 8.49 -17.69 -14.68
N VAL A 102 7.26 -17.26 -14.40
CA VAL A 102 6.06 -18.09 -14.50
C VAL A 102 5.55 -18.09 -15.93
N THR A 103 5.73 -19.22 -16.63
CA THR A 103 5.28 -19.43 -18.01
C THR A 103 4.32 -20.62 -18.09
N GLY A 104 3.27 -20.51 -18.91
CA GLY A 104 2.25 -21.54 -19.06
C GLY A 104 1.07 -21.38 -18.10
N GLU A 105 -0.07 -21.95 -18.50
CA GLU A 105 -1.34 -21.76 -17.78
C GLU A 105 -1.35 -22.42 -16.39
N ASP A 106 -0.85 -23.65 -16.28
CA ASP A 106 -0.81 -24.39 -15.02
C ASP A 106 0.08 -23.69 -13.99
N ALA A 107 1.25 -23.19 -14.42
CA ALA A 107 2.15 -22.45 -13.57
C ALA A 107 1.52 -21.12 -13.08
N ARG A 108 0.74 -20.44 -13.93
CA ARG A 108 -0.03 -19.26 -13.52
C ARG A 108 -1.13 -19.59 -12.52
N LYS A 109 -1.88 -20.68 -12.70
CA LYS A 109 -2.88 -21.15 -11.74
C LYS A 109 -2.25 -21.47 -10.39
N GLN A 110 -1.12 -22.17 -10.38
CA GLN A 110 -0.37 -22.46 -9.16
C GLN A 110 0.18 -21.19 -8.49
N TYR A 111 0.68 -20.23 -9.26
CA TYR A 111 1.13 -18.95 -8.73
C TYR A 111 -0.01 -18.23 -7.99
N PHE A 112 -1.23 -18.19 -8.53
CA PHE A 112 -2.38 -17.61 -7.84
C PHE A 112 -2.85 -18.44 -6.64
N GLY A 113 -2.82 -19.77 -6.74
CA GLY A 113 -3.19 -20.67 -5.64
C GLY A 113 -2.20 -20.66 -4.46
N GLY A 114 -0.94 -20.25 -4.70
CA GLY A 114 0.09 -20.08 -3.68
C GLY A 114 0.15 -18.70 -3.04
N LEU A 115 -0.67 -17.74 -3.50
CA LEU A 115 -0.79 -16.45 -2.83
C LEU A 115 -1.59 -16.61 -1.52
N PRO A 116 -1.23 -15.89 -0.44
CA PRO A 116 -2.01 -15.92 0.79
C PRO A 116 -3.47 -15.59 0.47
N GLU A 117 -4.41 -16.43 0.92
CA GLU A 117 -5.84 -16.18 0.69
C GLU A 117 -6.20 -14.80 1.26
N LEU A 118 -6.59 -13.89 0.37
CA LEU A 118 -7.30 -12.70 0.78
C LEU A 118 -8.59 -13.18 1.46
N PRO A 119 -9.00 -12.61 2.60
CA PRO A 119 -10.15 -13.09 3.36
C PRO A 119 -11.38 -13.16 2.45
N LYS A 120 -11.79 -14.39 2.14
CA LYS A 120 -13.03 -14.66 1.40
C LYS A 120 -14.18 -14.26 2.31
N SER A 121 -15.00 -13.31 1.88
CA SER A 121 -16.28 -13.06 2.52
C SER A 121 -17.15 -14.31 2.35
N GLU A 122 -17.27 -15.11 3.38
CA GLU A 122 -18.29 -16.16 3.45
C GLU A 122 -19.66 -15.47 3.47
N VAL A 123 -20.46 -15.76 2.44
CA VAL A 123 -21.89 -15.45 2.40
C VAL A 123 -22.57 -16.55 3.20
N THR A 124 -22.92 -16.27 4.45
CA THR A 124 -23.85 -17.11 5.21
C THR A 124 -25.26 -16.79 4.75
N GLU A 125 -25.87 -17.71 4.00
CA GLU A 125 -27.33 -17.79 3.89
C GLU A 125 -27.89 -18.10 5.28
N ASP A 126 -28.72 -17.22 5.82
CA ASP A 126 -29.57 -17.59 6.95
C ASP A 126 -31.02 -17.21 6.69
N LYS A 127 -31.89 -18.19 6.92
CA LYS A 127 -33.31 -18.22 6.58
C LYS A 127 -34.13 -17.46 7.63
N SER A 128 -35.10 -16.68 7.16
CA SER A 128 -36.15 -16.03 7.95
C SER A 128 -36.85 -16.95 8.95
N THR A 129 -37.24 -16.42 10.11
CA THR A 129 -38.61 -16.60 10.62
C THR A 129 -39.02 -15.44 11.56
N VAL A 130 -40.25 -14.96 11.33
CA VAL A 130 -40.98 -13.88 11.99
C VAL A 130 -41.69 -14.43 13.24
N GLU A 131 -41.85 -13.62 14.30
CA GLU A 131 -43.06 -13.50 15.17
C GLU A 131 -42.78 -12.52 16.33
N THR A 132 -43.39 -11.32 16.43
CA THR A 132 -44.73 -10.89 16.89
C THR A 132 -44.73 -10.30 18.31
N LYS A 133 -45.23 -9.06 18.37
CA LYS A 133 -45.46 -8.17 19.52
C LYS A 133 -46.58 -8.70 20.46
N PRO A 134 -46.75 -8.13 21.67
CA PRO A 134 -48.04 -7.48 21.92
C PRO A 134 -47.96 -6.10 22.59
N GLU A 135 -49.00 -5.33 22.33
CA GLU A 135 -49.26 -3.94 22.72
C GLU A 135 -49.74 -3.78 24.16
N THR A 136 -49.60 -2.57 24.71
CA THR A 136 -50.71 -1.90 25.42
C THR A 136 -50.57 -0.36 25.36
N LYS A 137 -51.65 0.27 24.91
CA LYS A 137 -51.98 1.72 24.74
C LYS A 137 -52.50 2.32 26.08
N PRO A 138 -53.03 3.56 26.18
CA PRO A 138 -52.90 4.78 25.34
C PRO A 138 -52.70 6.08 26.16
N GLU A 139 -52.14 7.14 25.55
CA GLU A 139 -52.65 8.50 25.83
C GLU A 139 -52.39 9.46 24.65
N VAL A 140 -53.38 10.32 24.43
CA VAL A 140 -53.63 11.21 23.28
C VAL A 140 -52.70 12.44 23.40
N ILE A 141 -52.19 13.04 22.32
CA ILE A 141 -52.63 14.35 21.78
C ILE A 141 -51.75 14.71 20.55
N THR A 142 -52.42 15.32 19.57
CA THR A 142 -51.95 16.08 18.39
C THR A 142 -51.35 15.34 17.19
N ALA A 143 -52.06 15.52 16.07
CA ALA A 143 -51.67 15.17 14.73
C ALA A 143 -50.35 15.84 14.33
N VAL A 144 -49.36 15.01 14.00
CA VAL A 144 -48.29 15.35 13.06
C VAL A 144 -48.25 14.19 12.07
N GLU A 145 -48.29 14.52 10.79
CA GLU A 145 -48.26 13.59 9.66
C GLU A 145 -47.14 12.54 9.82
N PRO A 146 -47.34 11.29 9.36
CA PRO A 146 -46.33 10.25 9.51
C PRO A 146 -45.14 10.60 8.62
N THR A 147 -44.04 11.03 9.23
CA THR A 147 -42.74 11.02 8.56
C THR A 147 -42.38 9.55 8.32
N PRO A 148 -42.22 9.08 7.08
CA PRO A 148 -41.86 7.70 6.83
C PRO A 148 -40.48 7.45 7.44
N ALA A 149 -40.37 6.40 8.26
CA ALA A 149 -39.08 5.91 8.71
C ALA A 149 -38.28 5.52 7.47
N LEU A 150 -37.25 6.32 7.13
CA LEU A 150 -36.31 6.03 6.06
C LEU A 150 -35.53 4.77 6.45
N THR A 151 -36.00 3.61 6.00
CA THR A 151 -35.17 2.41 5.95
C THR A 151 -34.12 2.63 4.87
N LEU A 152 -32.90 2.09 5.06
CA LEU A 152 -31.76 2.23 4.13
C LEU A 152 -32.16 1.92 2.68
N GLU A 153 -33.09 0.98 2.49
CA GLU A 153 -33.64 0.51 1.21
C GLU A 153 -34.45 1.57 0.44
N SER A 154 -34.92 2.63 1.11
CA SER A 154 -35.72 3.71 0.52
C SER A 154 -34.96 5.03 0.34
N MET A 155 -33.67 5.07 0.71
CA MET A 155 -32.86 6.30 0.63
C MET A 155 -32.55 6.67 -0.83
N GLN A 156 -32.79 7.93 -1.15
CA GLN A 156 -32.32 8.58 -2.38
C GLN A 156 -31.04 9.36 -2.09
N ILE A 157 -30.18 9.58 -3.08
CA ILE A 157 -28.85 10.22 -2.91
C ILE A 157 -29.00 11.64 -2.34
N GLU A 158 -30.08 12.32 -2.68
CA GLU A 158 -30.42 13.67 -2.22
C GLU A 158 -30.67 13.72 -0.70
N ALA A 159 -31.07 12.60 -0.10
CA ALA A 159 -31.28 12.51 1.35
C ALA A 159 -29.98 12.58 2.16
N LEU A 160 -28.81 12.37 1.52
CA LEU A 160 -27.51 12.39 2.17
C LEU A 160 -26.89 13.79 2.31
N GLN A 161 -27.55 14.83 1.77
CA GLN A 161 -27.08 16.23 1.83
C GLN A 161 -25.61 16.42 1.41
N LEU A 162 -25.16 15.63 0.44
CA LEU A 162 -23.81 15.71 -0.11
C LEU A 162 -23.68 16.94 -1.02
N ASP A 163 -22.47 17.49 -1.11
CA ASP A 163 -22.19 18.50 -2.13
C ASP A 163 -22.29 17.90 -3.55
N THR A 164 -22.49 18.75 -4.55
CA THR A 164 -22.76 18.33 -5.93
C THR A 164 -21.63 17.47 -6.53
N ASP A 165 -20.37 17.74 -6.18
CA ASP A 165 -19.23 16.95 -6.67
C ASP A 165 -19.22 15.56 -6.02
N THR A 166 -19.49 15.48 -4.72
CA THR A 166 -19.61 14.19 -4.03
C THR A 166 -20.83 13.40 -4.49
N GLN A 167 -21.99 14.03 -4.73
CA GLN A 167 -23.16 13.36 -5.30
C GLN A 167 -22.84 12.74 -6.66
N GLN A 168 -22.20 13.49 -7.57
CA GLN A 168 -21.86 12.98 -8.89
C GLN A 168 -20.91 11.78 -8.79
N LYS A 169 -19.91 11.84 -7.91
CA LYS A 169 -18.99 10.72 -7.68
C LYS A 169 -19.70 9.47 -7.13
N VAL A 170 -20.69 9.65 -6.26
CA VAL A 170 -21.50 8.55 -5.74
C VAL A 170 -22.38 7.98 -6.85
N GLN A 171 -23.04 8.83 -7.65
CA GLN A 171 -23.86 8.39 -8.78
C GLN A 171 -23.02 7.62 -9.81
N ASP A 172 -21.88 8.16 -10.25
CA ASP A 172 -20.96 7.48 -11.17
C ASP A 172 -20.50 6.12 -10.61
N ALA A 173 -20.27 6.05 -9.30
CA ALA A 173 -19.88 4.81 -8.63
C ALA A 173 -21.02 3.79 -8.62
N LEU A 174 -22.26 4.20 -8.37
CA LEU A 174 -23.44 3.34 -8.42
C LEU A 174 -23.69 2.82 -9.84
N ASP A 175 -23.66 3.71 -10.83
CA ASP A 175 -23.83 3.37 -12.25
C ASP A 175 -22.77 2.36 -12.71
N TYR A 176 -21.52 2.56 -12.31
CA TYR A 176 -20.42 1.67 -12.63
C TYR A 176 -20.50 0.30 -11.93
N SER A 177 -21.01 0.27 -10.69
CA SER A 177 -21.00 -0.93 -9.85
C SER A 177 -22.30 -1.72 -9.87
N GLY A 178 -23.39 -1.15 -10.41
CA GLY A 178 -24.71 -1.79 -10.52
C GLY A 178 -25.38 -2.10 -9.18
N MET A 179 -24.89 -1.53 -8.08
CA MET A 179 -25.44 -1.75 -6.74
C MET A 179 -26.44 -0.65 -6.36
N SER A 180 -27.35 -1.00 -5.45
CA SER A 180 -28.24 -0.02 -4.85
C SER A 180 -27.45 0.96 -3.96
N LEU A 181 -27.99 2.16 -3.75
CA LEU A 181 -27.40 3.14 -2.84
C LEU A 181 -27.24 2.56 -1.41
N ALA A 182 -28.22 1.79 -0.95
CA ALA A 182 -28.19 1.13 0.35
C ALA A 182 -26.99 0.18 0.49
N ASP A 183 -26.80 -0.70 -0.50
CA ASP A 183 -25.69 -1.66 -0.52
C ASP A 183 -24.34 -0.94 -0.63
N PHE A 184 -24.28 0.12 -1.43
CA PHE A 184 -23.09 0.94 -1.57
C PHE A 184 -22.69 1.58 -0.24
N ILE A 185 -23.64 2.22 0.47
CA ILE A 185 -23.38 2.83 1.77
C ILE A 185 -22.94 1.77 2.78
N GLN A 186 -23.66 0.64 2.86
CA GLN A 186 -23.32 -0.43 3.80
C GLN A 186 -21.92 -0.99 3.54
N LYS A 187 -21.55 -1.24 2.28
CA LYS A 187 -20.21 -1.68 1.90
C LYS A 187 -19.15 -0.62 2.20
N ALA A 188 -19.42 0.65 1.88
CA ALA A 188 -18.48 1.74 2.14
C ALA A 188 -18.19 1.89 3.64
N CYS A 189 -19.25 1.90 4.46
CA CYS A 189 -19.15 1.92 5.92
C CYS A 189 -18.36 0.72 6.46
N THR A 190 -18.67 -0.49 5.98
CA THR A 190 -18.00 -1.73 6.42
C THR A 190 -16.51 -1.73 6.08
N ILE A 191 -16.15 -1.38 4.84
CA ILE A 191 -14.76 -1.31 4.40
C ILE A 191 -13.99 -0.26 5.20
N TYR A 192 -14.59 0.92 5.39
CA TYR A 192 -13.95 2.00 6.13
C TYR A 192 -13.75 1.62 7.60
N ALA A 193 -14.78 1.07 8.26
CA ALA A 193 -14.70 0.60 9.64
C ALA A 193 -13.67 -0.53 9.80
N THR A 194 -13.63 -1.51 8.89
CA THR A 194 -12.64 -2.61 8.92
C THR A 194 -11.22 -2.08 8.71
N THR A 195 -11.05 -1.09 7.83
CA THR A 195 -9.75 -0.44 7.61
C THR A 195 -9.28 0.31 8.84
N LEU A 196 -10.16 1.07 9.50
CA LEU A 196 -9.83 1.81 10.72
C LEU A 196 -9.49 0.86 11.87
N THR A 197 -10.32 -0.15 12.12
CA THR A 197 -10.10 -1.13 13.18
C THR A 197 -8.88 -2.02 12.92
N GLY A 198 -8.63 -2.42 11.67
CA GLY A 198 -7.42 -3.15 11.29
C GLY A 198 -6.15 -2.32 11.49
N LYS A 199 -6.18 -1.03 11.13
CA LYS A 199 -5.08 -0.10 11.43
C LYS A 199 -4.88 0.07 12.93
N ALA A 200 -5.94 0.23 13.71
CA ALA A 200 -5.87 0.34 15.17
C ALA A 200 -5.22 -0.91 15.78
N LYS A 201 -5.67 -2.11 15.40
CA LYS A 201 -5.06 -3.38 15.85
C LYS A 201 -3.57 -3.49 15.50
N GLN A 202 -3.16 -3.00 14.33
CA GLN A 202 -1.74 -2.98 13.94
C GLN A 202 -0.92 -1.92 14.69
N PHE A 203 -1.54 -0.82 15.11
CA PHE A 203 -0.90 0.15 16.00
C PHE A 203 -0.66 -0.44 17.39
N ASP A 204 -1.56 -1.29 17.86
CA ASP A 204 -1.48 -1.96 19.17
C ASP A 204 -0.54 -3.19 19.17
N SER A 205 -0.03 -3.62 18.01
CA SER A 205 0.94 -4.71 17.91
C SER A 205 2.29 -4.28 18.48
N ASP A 206 2.71 -4.89 19.58
CA ASP A 206 4.07 -4.72 20.10
C ASP A 206 5.10 -5.29 19.11
N LEU A 207 6.05 -4.45 18.73
CA LEU A 207 7.13 -4.80 17.80
C LEU A 207 8.48 -5.05 18.51
N SER A 208 8.54 -4.90 19.84
CA SER A 208 9.77 -5.10 20.62
C SER A 208 10.41 -6.47 20.37
N GLY A 209 9.59 -7.52 20.25
CA GLY A 209 10.03 -8.89 19.96
C GLY A 209 10.41 -9.17 18.50
N VAL A 210 10.12 -8.26 17.57
CA VAL A 210 10.52 -8.41 16.16
C VAL A 210 11.99 -8.02 16.02
N THR A 211 12.79 -8.79 15.28
CA THR A 211 14.21 -8.45 15.09
C THR A 211 14.38 -7.18 14.26
N THR A 212 15.47 -6.44 14.48
CA THR A 212 15.74 -5.18 13.75
C THR A 212 15.91 -5.44 12.26
N GLN A 213 16.53 -6.55 11.89
CA GLN A 213 16.67 -6.96 10.50
C GLN A 213 15.30 -7.22 9.84
N GLU A 214 14.37 -7.84 10.57
CA GLU A 214 13.02 -8.07 10.07
C GLU A 214 12.21 -6.77 10.00
N LEU A 215 12.38 -5.84 10.94
CA LEU A 215 11.78 -4.49 10.86
C LEU A 215 12.29 -3.68 9.67
N LEU A 216 13.54 -3.88 9.25
CA LEU A 216 14.10 -3.24 8.06
C LEU A 216 13.62 -3.90 6.74
N SER A 217 13.03 -5.09 6.80
CA SER A 217 12.56 -5.82 5.62
C SER A 217 11.31 -5.19 4.97
N ALA A 218 10.98 -5.66 3.76
CA ALA A 218 9.78 -5.24 3.04
C ALA A 218 8.48 -5.54 3.79
N LYS A 219 8.46 -6.58 4.65
CA LYS A 219 7.28 -7.04 5.41
C LYS A 219 6.73 -5.95 6.33
N TYR A 220 7.60 -5.22 7.02
CA TYR A 220 7.20 -4.21 8.01
C TYR A 220 7.24 -2.79 7.47
N ARG A 221 7.67 -2.58 6.21
CA ARG A 221 7.86 -1.24 5.62
C ARG A 221 6.64 -0.34 5.75
N THR A 222 5.43 -0.89 5.68
CA THR A 222 4.17 -0.16 5.79
C THR A 222 3.48 -0.33 7.15
N HIS A 223 4.09 -1.04 8.10
CA HIS A 223 3.51 -1.27 9.41
C HIS A 223 3.50 0.04 10.22
N PRO A 224 2.37 0.43 10.83
CA PRO A 224 2.24 1.72 11.52
C PRO A 224 3.21 1.87 12.70
N GLY A 225 3.43 0.80 13.48
CA GLY A 225 4.36 0.80 14.61
C GLY A 225 5.85 0.76 14.25
N ARG A 226 6.22 0.44 12.99
CA ARG A 226 7.63 0.23 12.60
C ARG A 226 8.49 1.44 12.90
N ALA A 227 8.00 2.63 12.53
CA ALA A 227 8.79 3.85 12.65
C ALA A 227 9.15 4.15 14.11
N ARG A 228 8.19 3.97 15.03
CA ARG A 228 8.39 4.20 16.47
C ARG A 228 9.44 3.27 17.05
N GLU A 229 9.32 1.99 16.74
CA GLU A 229 10.28 0.98 17.21
C GLU A 229 11.67 1.17 16.61
N MET A 230 11.77 1.44 15.30
CA MET A 230 13.05 1.70 14.65
C MET A 230 13.73 2.98 15.17
N VAL A 231 12.96 4.02 15.51
CA VAL A 231 13.51 5.24 16.12
C VAL A 231 14.10 4.94 17.49
N LYS A 232 13.37 4.19 18.35
CA LYS A 232 13.87 3.74 19.66
C LYS A 232 15.21 3.03 19.52
N ARG A 233 15.28 2.03 18.62
CA ARG A 233 16.50 1.24 18.39
C ARG A 233 17.64 2.04 17.77
N ALA A 234 17.34 2.97 16.87
CA ALA A 234 18.35 3.84 16.29
C ALA A 234 18.96 4.80 17.32
N ILE A 235 18.16 5.36 18.23
CA ILE A 235 18.66 6.17 19.36
C ILE A 235 19.63 5.33 20.18
N GLN A 236 19.21 4.13 20.58
CA GLN A 236 20.02 3.22 21.38
C GLN A 236 21.31 2.79 20.68
N ALA A 237 21.26 2.47 19.38
CA ALA A 237 22.43 2.13 18.60
C ALA A 237 23.45 3.28 18.54
N ILE A 238 22.98 4.52 18.43
CA ILE A 238 23.86 5.70 18.51
C ILE A 238 24.46 5.84 19.91
N LYS A 239 23.67 5.63 20.98
CA LYS A 239 24.16 5.70 22.36
C LYS A 239 25.25 4.65 22.61
N ILE A 240 25.02 3.39 22.24
CA ILE A 240 26.00 2.30 22.33
C ILE A 240 27.26 2.68 21.53
N HIS A 241 27.11 3.13 20.29
CA HIS A 241 28.26 3.52 19.48
C HIS A 241 29.08 4.63 20.16
N ASN A 242 28.42 5.70 20.62
CA ASN A 242 29.07 6.86 21.22
C ASN A 242 29.76 6.56 22.56
N SER A 243 29.16 5.69 23.37
CA SER A 243 29.60 5.42 24.74
C SER A 243 30.53 4.21 24.84
N GLU A 244 30.36 3.19 24.01
CA GLU A 244 31.03 1.89 24.16
C GLU A 244 32.02 1.57 23.03
N ILE A 245 31.80 2.10 21.82
CA ILE A 245 32.61 1.73 20.64
C ILE A 245 33.69 2.76 20.36
N VAL A 246 33.37 4.05 20.44
CA VAL A 246 34.32 5.11 20.06
C VAL A 246 34.85 5.87 21.28
N SER A 247 36.17 6.05 21.30
CA SER A 247 36.86 6.82 22.33
C SER A 247 36.97 8.32 22.00
N GLU A 248 37.05 8.67 20.72
CA GLU A 248 37.26 10.04 20.27
C GLU A 248 35.94 10.79 20.04
N THR A 249 35.84 12.02 20.56
CA THR A 249 34.65 12.87 20.38
C THR A 249 34.35 13.16 18.90
N GLY A 250 35.38 13.23 18.04
CA GLY A 250 35.22 13.45 16.61
C GLY A 250 34.53 12.30 15.86
N ASP A 251 34.54 11.09 16.44
CA ASP A 251 33.89 9.90 15.88
C ASP A 251 32.44 9.74 16.33
N ARG A 252 32.06 10.34 17.46
CA ARG A 252 30.69 10.32 18.00
C ARG A 252 29.69 11.03 17.11
N TRP A 253 28.44 10.57 17.14
CA TRP A 253 27.34 11.13 16.36
C TRP A 253 26.32 11.80 17.28
N HIS A 254 26.01 13.07 17.00
CA HIS A 254 24.93 13.78 17.66
C HIS A 254 23.58 13.16 17.27
N ILE A 255 22.77 12.79 18.25
CA ILE A 255 21.44 12.23 18.03
C ILE A 255 20.50 13.38 17.61
N ASN A 256 20.04 13.36 16.36
CA ASN A 256 19.06 14.32 15.83
C ASN A 256 18.18 13.68 14.74
N GLN A 257 17.17 14.43 14.29
CA GLN A 257 16.22 13.98 13.26
C GLN A 257 16.92 13.43 12.01
N THR A 258 17.93 14.11 11.49
CA THR A 258 18.63 13.69 10.25
C THR A 258 19.39 12.39 10.44
N ALA A 259 20.11 12.24 11.56
CA ALA A 259 20.84 11.02 11.88
C ALA A 259 19.88 9.81 12.01
N ILE A 260 18.78 9.99 12.73
CA ILE A 260 17.77 8.95 12.92
C ILE A 260 17.04 8.62 11.60
N GLN A 261 16.79 9.62 10.76
CA GLN A 261 16.21 9.40 9.43
C GLN A 261 17.12 8.53 8.56
N SER A 262 18.43 8.82 8.53
CA SER A 262 19.41 8.03 7.78
C SER A 262 19.41 6.56 8.22
N LEU A 263 19.39 6.29 9.53
CA LEU A 263 19.44 4.93 10.07
C LEU A 263 18.14 4.15 9.90
N THR A 264 16.98 4.82 9.95
CA THR A 264 15.67 4.13 9.95
C THR A 264 14.99 4.08 8.59
N GLY A 265 15.35 4.99 7.68
CA GLY A 265 14.65 5.22 6.41
C GLY A 265 13.21 5.73 6.57
N SER A 266 12.83 6.17 7.77
CA SER A 266 11.49 6.67 8.08
C SER A 266 11.28 8.08 7.53
N LYS A 267 10.01 8.48 7.36
CA LYS A 267 9.66 9.82 6.87
C LYS A 267 10.09 10.90 7.89
N PRO A 268 10.65 12.04 7.45
CA PRO A 268 11.16 13.08 8.35
C PRO A 268 10.14 13.55 9.38
N GLN A 269 8.90 13.80 8.97
CA GLN A 269 7.84 14.31 9.84
C GLN A 269 7.49 13.30 10.95
N THR A 270 7.35 12.02 10.60
CA THR A 270 7.11 10.94 11.55
C THR A 270 8.25 10.79 12.55
N VAL A 271 9.50 10.88 12.09
CA VAL A 271 10.68 10.84 12.98
C VAL A 271 10.65 12.02 13.95
N LYS A 272 10.36 13.23 13.47
CA LYS A 272 10.28 14.43 14.30
C LYS A 272 9.23 14.28 15.42
N GLU A 273 8.06 13.77 15.08
CA GLU A 273 6.96 13.52 16.03
C GLU A 273 7.32 12.46 17.08
N ILE A 274 8.09 11.44 16.72
CA ILE A 274 8.47 10.40 17.67
C ILE A 274 9.63 10.86 18.56
N LEU A 275 10.55 11.68 18.04
CA LEU A 275 11.69 12.18 18.81
C LEU A 275 11.29 13.07 19.98
N THR A 276 10.12 13.71 19.95
CA THR A 276 9.63 14.48 21.09
C THR A 276 9.45 13.61 22.34
N ASP A 277 9.10 12.33 22.16
CA ASP A 277 8.92 11.38 23.27
C ASP A 277 10.26 11.02 23.94
N TYR A 278 11.40 11.27 23.28
CA TYR A 278 12.75 10.94 23.74
C TYR A 278 13.65 12.16 23.94
N GLN A 279 13.10 13.38 23.86
CA GLN A 279 13.88 14.60 23.78
C GLN A 279 14.80 14.80 24.99
N ASP A 280 14.31 14.57 26.20
CA ASP A 280 15.10 14.72 27.43
C ASP A 280 16.28 13.74 27.50
N ASP A 281 16.08 12.47 27.09
CA ASP A 281 17.14 11.46 27.04
C ASP A 281 18.19 11.80 25.97
N ILE A 282 17.74 12.27 24.81
CA ILE A 282 18.60 12.70 23.71
C ILE A 282 19.46 13.90 24.13
N ASP A 283 18.85 14.91 24.75
CA ASP A 283 19.54 16.12 25.17
C ASP A 283 20.54 15.81 26.29
N SER A 284 20.16 14.96 27.24
CA SER A 284 21.06 14.47 28.29
C SER A 284 22.27 13.73 27.70
N HIS A 285 22.06 12.81 26.76
CA HIS A 285 23.14 12.06 26.12
C HIS A 285 24.05 12.97 25.28
N ASN A 286 23.48 13.84 24.46
CA ASN A 286 24.25 14.78 23.64
C ASN A 286 25.07 15.74 24.53
N ALA A 287 24.50 16.25 25.62
CA ALA A 287 25.20 17.12 26.56
C ALA A 287 26.35 16.39 27.28
N THR A 288 26.13 15.14 27.71
CA THR A 288 27.14 14.31 28.40
C THR A 288 28.41 14.13 27.55
N HIS A 289 28.25 14.05 26.23
CA HIS A 289 29.35 13.88 25.29
C HIS A 289 29.74 15.17 24.56
N GLU A 290 29.20 16.32 24.98
CA GLU A 290 29.42 17.65 24.38
C GLU A 290 29.16 17.68 22.86
N LEU A 291 28.17 16.92 22.42
CA LEU A 291 27.86 16.75 21.01
C LEU A 291 27.05 17.94 20.50
N THR A 292 27.39 18.41 19.31
CA THR A 292 26.61 19.40 18.57
C THR A 292 26.23 18.88 17.20
N PRO A 293 25.14 19.37 16.57
CA PRO A 293 24.75 18.93 15.22
C PRO A 293 25.86 19.11 14.17
N TYR A 294 26.79 20.05 14.37
CA TYR A 294 27.90 20.29 13.45
C TYR A 294 28.88 19.11 13.41
N LEU A 295 29.04 18.36 14.50
CA LEU A 295 29.92 17.18 14.57
C LEU A 295 29.46 16.03 13.68
N ASN A 296 28.21 16.04 13.21
CA ASN A 296 27.73 15.08 12.21
C ASN A 296 28.28 15.39 10.81
N ARG A 297 28.87 16.57 10.58
CA ARG A 297 29.61 16.90 9.35
C ARG A 297 31.03 16.35 9.45
N LYS A 298 31.17 15.06 9.18
CA LYS A 298 32.48 14.39 9.25
C LYS A 298 33.40 14.89 8.13
N ALA A 299 34.67 15.15 8.46
CA ALA A 299 35.65 15.74 7.54
C ALA A 299 35.95 14.82 6.34
N ASP A 300 35.92 13.51 6.57
CA ASP A 300 36.07 12.44 5.57
C ASP A 300 34.77 12.16 4.79
N LYS A 301 33.69 12.90 5.07
CA LYS A 301 32.36 12.74 4.47
C LYS A 301 31.72 11.37 4.72
N ARG A 302 32.19 10.60 5.71
CA ARG A 302 31.52 9.35 6.10
C ARG A 302 30.09 9.63 6.55
N LYS A 303 29.18 8.72 6.23
CA LYS A 303 27.77 8.83 6.62
C LYS A 303 27.48 7.93 7.81
N ILE A 304 26.45 8.26 8.57
CA ILE A 304 26.10 7.52 9.78
C ILE A 304 25.64 6.10 9.45
N GLU A 305 24.91 5.91 8.35
CA GLU A 305 24.43 4.62 7.87
C GLU A 305 25.54 3.66 7.43
N ASP A 306 26.76 4.16 7.17
CA ASP A 306 27.92 3.35 6.83
C ASP A 306 28.73 2.94 8.08
N VAL A 307 28.46 3.54 9.24
CA VAL A 307 29.25 3.40 10.48
C VAL A 307 28.45 2.67 11.57
N ILE A 308 27.16 2.96 11.68
CA ILE A 308 26.29 2.42 12.72
C ILE A 308 25.32 1.42 12.08
N ASP A 309 25.60 0.13 12.27
CA ASP A 309 24.67 -0.94 11.94
C ASP A 309 23.69 -1.15 13.10
N VAL A 310 22.49 -0.59 12.98
CA VAL A 310 21.43 -0.70 14.00
C VAL A 310 21.07 -2.16 14.26
N ALA A 311 21.08 -3.02 13.23
CA ALA A 311 20.71 -4.43 13.40
C ALA A 311 21.78 -5.24 14.13
N ALA A 312 23.06 -4.87 13.96
CA ALA A 312 24.15 -5.49 14.70
C ALA A 312 24.22 -5.01 16.16
N LEU A 313 24.01 -3.71 16.41
CA LEU A 313 24.12 -3.13 17.75
C LEU A 313 22.88 -3.33 18.61
N VAL A 314 21.69 -3.32 18.00
CA VAL A 314 20.41 -3.47 18.70
C VAL A 314 19.59 -4.50 17.92
N PRO A 315 19.83 -5.82 18.11
CA PRO A 315 19.22 -6.85 17.28
C PRO A 315 17.72 -7.06 17.53
N ASN A 316 17.22 -6.68 18.71
CA ASN A 316 15.80 -6.69 19.08
C ASN A 316 15.47 -5.48 19.97
N GLY A 317 14.20 -5.29 20.31
CA GLY A 317 13.73 -4.15 21.11
C GLY A 317 13.46 -4.48 22.58
N ILE A 318 13.85 -5.69 23.01
CA ILE A 318 13.69 -6.18 24.37
C ILE A 318 14.94 -5.78 25.14
N GLU A 319 14.96 -4.54 25.61
CA GLU A 319 15.90 -4.02 26.61
C GLU A 319 15.14 -3.19 27.62
#